data_AF-A0A1K1MS43-F1
#
_entry.id   AF-A0A1K1MS43-F1
#
_cell.length_a   1.000
_cell.length_b   1.000
_cell.length_c   1.000
_cell.angle_alpha   90.00
_cell.angle_beta   90.00
_cell.angle_gamma   90.00
#
_symmetry.space_group_name_H-M   'P 1'
#
loop_
_entity.id
_entity.type
_entity.pdbx_description
1 polymer ?
#
loop_
_entity_poly.entity_id
_entity_poly.type
_entity_poly.pdbx_seq_one_letter_code
_entity_poly.pdbx_strand_id
1 'polypeptide(L)'
;MKKLYSQMTEAELQEEMRLARAELERAEFPSQRAVAERKLVTAGAYLLNPADYGPGLYKVDGVQIPFEVAYINGIMAWGKLGDGTEASFPISMLTRF
;
A
#
# COMPACT_ATOMS: atom_id res chain seq x y z
N MET A 1 23.74 -4.15 -5.06
CA MET A 1 22.75 -3.35 -4.30
C MET A 1 21.39 -3.56 -4.96
N LYS A 2 20.33 -3.89 -4.22
CA LYS A 2 19.00 -4.08 -4.80
C LYS A 2 18.40 -2.71 -5.18
N LYS A 3 17.72 -2.61 -6.31
CA LYS A 3 17.03 -1.36 -6.74
C LYS A 3 15.95 -0.98 -5.70
N LEU A 4 15.70 0.32 -5.55
CA LEU A 4 14.50 0.80 -4.84
C LEU A 4 13.26 0.56 -5.70
N TYR A 5 12.10 0.34 -5.09
CA TYR A 5 10.85 0.15 -5.85
C TYR A 5 10.52 1.33 -6.77
N SER A 6 10.86 2.56 -6.37
CA SER A 6 10.71 3.77 -7.21
C SER A 6 11.59 3.79 -8.47
N GLN A 7 12.57 2.89 -8.56
CA GLN A 7 13.51 2.79 -9.68
C GLN A 7 13.28 1.53 -10.53
N MET A 8 12.30 0.71 -10.15
CA MET A 8 11.98 -0.52 -10.84
C MET A 8 11.03 -0.26 -12.02
N THR A 9 11.19 -1.03 -13.08
CA THR A 9 10.20 -1.07 -14.16
C THR A 9 8.93 -1.78 -13.69
N GLU A 10 7.84 -1.64 -14.44
CA GLU A 10 6.59 -2.35 -14.18
C GLU A 10 6.81 -3.87 -14.07
N ALA A 11 7.57 -4.46 -15.01
CA ALA A 11 7.88 -5.88 -15.00
C ALA A 11 8.70 -6.31 -13.76
N GLU A 12 9.64 -5.48 -13.33
CA GLU A 12 10.42 -5.72 -12.11
C GLU A 12 9.53 -5.65 -10.85
N LEU A 13 8.61 -4.68 -10.78
CA LEU A 13 7.65 -4.56 -9.68
C LEU A 13 6.68 -5.74 -9.64
N GLN A 14 6.18 -6.19 -10.79
CA GLN A 14 5.33 -7.38 -10.89
C GLN A 14 6.05 -8.64 -10.41
N GLU A 15 7.32 -8.81 -10.77
CA GLU A 15 8.14 -9.92 -10.28
C GLU A 15 8.37 -9.84 -8.76
N GLU A 16 8.67 -8.66 -8.23
CA GLU A 16 8.78 -8.46 -6.78
C GLU A 16 7.47 -8.79 -6.04
N MET A 17 6.33 -8.41 -6.60
CA MET A 17 5.03 -8.80 -6.06
C MET A 17 4.83 -10.32 -6.12
N ARG A 18 5.22 -10.99 -7.21
CA ARG A 18 5.12 -12.46 -7.31
C ARG A 18 5.96 -13.16 -6.24
N LEU A 19 7.19 -12.69 -6.03
CA LEU A 19 8.07 -13.21 -4.98
C LEU A 19 7.50 -12.98 -3.58
N ALA A 20 6.96 -11.79 -3.31
CA ALA A 20 6.34 -11.49 -2.02
C ALA A 20 5.06 -12.32 -1.78
N ARG A 21 4.27 -12.66 -2.81
CA ARG A 21 3.14 -13.62 -2.67
C ARG A 21 3.65 -15.01 -2.30
N ALA A 22 4.71 -15.48 -2.93
CA ALA A 22 5.30 -16.78 -2.60
C ALA A 22 5.91 -16.80 -1.18
N GLU A 23 6.50 -15.69 -0.71
CA GLU A 23 6.91 -15.54 0.69
C GLU A 23 5.72 -15.59 1.64
N LEU A 24 4.60 -14.95 1.28
CA LEU A 24 3.37 -14.95 2.07
C LEU A 24 2.77 -16.34 2.23
N GLU A 25 2.72 -17.12 1.15
CA GLU A 25 2.22 -18.50 1.15
C GLU A 25 3.06 -19.45 2.00
N ARG A 26 4.36 -19.19 2.11
CA ARG A 26 5.31 -19.98 2.92
C ARG A 26 5.50 -19.44 4.33
N ALA A 27 4.86 -18.32 4.68
CA ALA A 27 5.04 -17.70 5.98
C ALA A 27 4.39 -18.56 7.07
N GLU A 28 5.21 -19.04 8.01
CA GLU A 28 4.72 -19.79 9.17
C GLU A 28 4.45 -18.88 10.37
N PHE A 29 5.13 -17.72 10.41
CA PHE A 29 5.03 -16.77 11.52
C PHE A 29 4.30 -15.48 11.12
N PRO A 30 3.50 -14.89 12.02
CA PRO A 30 2.82 -13.61 11.77
C PRO A 30 3.76 -12.48 11.35
N SER A 31 4.99 -12.46 11.89
CA SER A 31 6.00 -11.45 11.55
C SER A 31 6.47 -11.58 10.09
N GLN A 32 6.66 -12.79 9.59
CA GLN A 32 7.02 -13.04 8.18
C GLN A 32 5.88 -12.62 7.25
N ARG A 33 4.65 -12.98 7.63
CA ARG A 33 3.43 -12.60 6.91
C ARG A 33 3.32 -11.08 6.78
N ALA A 34 3.48 -10.34 7.89
CA ALA A 34 3.44 -8.88 7.89
C ALA A 34 4.54 -8.24 7.02
N VAL A 35 5.74 -8.84 6.98
CA VAL A 35 6.81 -8.36 6.09
C VAL A 35 6.45 -8.57 4.62
N ALA A 36 5.94 -9.75 4.25
CA ALA A 36 5.54 -10.07 2.88
C ALA A 36 4.34 -9.21 2.43
N GLU A 37 3.32 -9.04 3.27
CA GLU A 37 2.18 -8.14 3.03
C GLU A 37 2.65 -6.71 2.78
N ARG A 38 3.57 -6.19 3.60
CA ARG A 38 4.11 -4.84 3.39
C ARG A 38 4.84 -4.71 2.05
N LYS A 39 5.62 -5.71 1.64
CA LYS A 39 6.27 -5.72 0.32
C LYS A 39 5.23 -5.66 -0.81
N LEU A 40 4.17 -6.47 -0.72
CA LEU A 40 3.10 -6.51 -1.71
C LEU A 40 2.40 -5.15 -1.84
N VAL A 41 2.00 -4.59 -0.72
CA VAL A 41 1.30 -3.30 -0.67
C VAL A 41 2.18 -2.19 -1.24
N THR A 42 3.44 -2.08 -0.79
CA THR A 42 4.33 -1.01 -1.26
C THR A 42 4.65 -1.16 -2.75
N ALA A 43 5.01 -2.36 -3.23
CA ALA A 43 5.30 -2.59 -4.65
C ALA A 43 4.07 -2.32 -5.53
N GLY A 44 2.88 -2.78 -5.09
CA GLY A 44 1.63 -2.52 -5.79
C GLY A 44 1.29 -1.03 -5.87
N ALA A 45 1.67 -0.23 -4.87
CA ALA A 45 1.42 1.21 -4.89
C ALA A 45 2.22 1.93 -5.99
N TYR A 46 3.40 1.42 -6.36
CA TYR A 46 4.20 1.95 -7.47
C TYR A 46 3.65 1.59 -8.85
N LEU A 47 2.69 0.66 -8.93
CA LEU A 47 1.97 0.31 -10.17
C LEU A 47 0.70 1.14 -10.39
N LEU A 48 0.33 1.98 -9.43
CA LEU A 48 -0.86 2.82 -9.48
C LEU A 48 -0.48 4.25 -9.85
N ASN A 49 -1.42 4.95 -10.49
CA ASN A 49 -1.26 6.37 -10.76
C ASN A 49 -1.78 7.20 -9.57
N PRO A 50 -0.92 7.97 -8.86
CA PRO A 50 -1.34 8.78 -7.72
C PRO A 50 -2.40 9.82 -8.06
N ALA A 51 -2.48 10.26 -9.33
CA ALA A 51 -3.48 11.25 -9.77
C ALA A 51 -4.93 10.71 -9.76
N ASP A 52 -5.11 9.39 -9.71
CA ASP A 52 -6.43 8.76 -9.61
C ASP A 52 -7.00 8.83 -8.18
N TYR A 53 -6.17 9.26 -7.22
CA TYR A 53 -6.50 9.43 -5.82
C TYR A 53 -6.48 10.92 -5.47
N GLY A 54 -7.53 11.37 -4.78
CA GLY A 54 -7.66 12.75 -4.33
C GLY A 54 -8.31 12.84 -2.96
N PRO A 55 -8.44 14.06 -2.40
CA PRO A 55 -9.06 14.26 -1.10
C PRO A 55 -10.48 13.66 -1.05
N GLY A 56 -10.83 13.03 0.06
CA GLY A 56 -12.14 12.39 0.22
C GLY A 56 -12.12 11.17 1.15
N LEU A 57 -13.28 10.53 1.29
CA LEU A 57 -13.44 9.34 2.13
C LEU A 57 -13.12 8.06 1.36
N TYR A 58 -12.31 7.20 1.98
CA TYR A 58 -11.91 5.88 1.46
C TYR A 58 -12.07 4.81 2.53
N LYS A 59 -12.26 3.57 2.05
CA LYS A 59 -12.03 2.35 2.85
C LYS A 59 -10.56 1.99 2.75
N VAL A 60 -9.99 1.51 3.84
CA VAL A 60 -8.60 1.05 3.89
C VAL A 60 -8.58 -0.43 4.27
N ASP A 61 -7.86 -1.23 3.49
CA ASP A 61 -7.72 -2.65 3.79
C ASP A 61 -7.18 -2.87 5.21
N GLY A 62 -7.90 -3.68 6.01
CA GLY A 62 -7.55 -3.97 7.39
C GLY A 62 -7.97 -2.89 8.42
N VAL A 63 -8.61 -1.80 8.00
CA VAL A 63 -9.13 -0.76 8.90
C VAL A 63 -10.66 -0.72 8.82
N GLN A 64 -11.31 -0.75 9.98
CA GLN A 64 -12.79 -0.83 10.04
C GLN A 64 -13.48 0.54 9.96
N ILE A 65 -12.76 1.62 10.27
CA ILE A 65 -13.29 2.99 10.24
C ILE A 65 -12.86 3.71 8.95
N PRO A 66 -13.68 4.66 8.44
CA PRO A 66 -13.33 5.43 7.25
C PRO A 66 -12.01 6.19 7.41
N PHE A 67 -11.31 6.38 6.29
CA PHE A 67 -10.13 7.22 6.19
C PHE A 67 -10.43 8.42 5.29
N GLU A 68 -10.37 9.62 5.86
CA GLU A 68 -10.47 10.88 5.13
C GLU A 68 -9.09 11.28 4.65
N VAL A 69 -8.84 11.07 3.35
CA VAL A 69 -7.62 11.51 2.67
C VAL A 69 -7.64 13.03 2.55
N ALA A 70 -6.59 13.68 3.03
CA ALA A 70 -6.37 15.11 2.86
C ALA A 70 -5.52 15.41 1.62
N TYR A 71 -4.46 14.61 1.37
CA TYR A 71 -3.60 14.75 0.20
C TYR A 71 -2.81 13.46 -0.09
N ILE A 72 -2.24 13.39 -1.30
CA ILE A 72 -1.35 12.31 -1.73
C ILE A 72 0.08 12.85 -1.82
N ASN A 73 1.07 12.10 -1.33
CA ASN A 73 2.49 12.40 -1.48
C ASN A 73 3.26 11.12 -1.86
N GLY A 74 3.78 11.09 -3.08
CA GLY A 74 4.36 9.89 -3.67
C GLY A 74 3.31 8.79 -3.79
N ILE A 75 3.57 7.63 -3.19
CA ILE A 75 2.64 6.49 -3.14
C ILE A 75 1.78 6.46 -1.87
N MET A 76 1.89 7.46 -1.01
CA MET A 76 1.22 7.50 0.29
C MET A 76 0.07 8.50 0.28
N ALA A 77 -1.07 8.08 0.81
CA ALA A 77 -2.17 8.97 1.14
C ALA A 77 -2.07 9.38 2.62
N TRP A 78 -2.21 10.67 2.88
CA TRP A 78 -2.14 11.27 4.21
C TRP A 78 -3.50 11.84 4.58
N GLY A 79 -3.91 11.62 5.82
CA GLY A 79 -5.27 11.96 6.23
C GLY A 79 -5.56 11.61 7.69
N LYS A 80 -6.84 11.47 8.00
CA LYS A 80 -7.33 11.12 9.33
C LYS A 80 -8.31 9.96 9.28
N LEU A 81 -8.25 9.10 10.28
CA LEU A 81 -9.28 8.09 10.51
C LEU A 81 -10.54 8.74 11.09
N GLY A 82 -11.67 8.02 11.05
CA GLY A 82 -12.96 8.53 11.54
C GLY A 82 -12.98 8.96 13.02
N ASP A 83 -11.98 8.56 13.82
CA ASP A 83 -11.78 8.99 15.20
C ASP A 83 -10.89 10.26 15.35
N GLY A 84 -10.43 10.83 14.23
CA GLY A 84 -9.55 11.99 14.17
C GLY A 84 -8.05 11.68 14.22
N THR A 85 -7.65 10.41 14.34
CA THR A 85 -6.24 10.00 14.39
C THR A 85 -5.57 10.25 13.04
N GLU A 86 -4.45 10.98 13.03
CA GLU A 86 -3.64 11.17 11.83
C GLU A 86 -2.99 9.85 11.41
N ALA A 87 -3.13 9.52 10.12
CA ALA A 87 -2.63 8.28 9.56
C ALA A 87 -2.16 8.48 8.12
N SER A 88 -1.32 7.54 7.66
CA SER A 88 -0.98 7.42 6.25
C SER A 88 -1.00 5.97 5.81
N PHE A 89 -1.47 5.75 4.58
CA PHE A 89 -1.56 4.43 3.98
C PHE A 89 -1.05 4.48 2.54
N PRO A 90 -0.38 3.42 2.05
CA PRO A 90 -0.10 3.29 0.63
C PRO A 90 -1.41 3.33 -0.19
N ILE A 91 -1.38 4.00 -1.34
CA ILE A 91 -2.57 4.16 -2.20
C ILE A 91 -3.14 2.82 -2.69
N SER A 92 -2.33 1.75 -2.71
CA SER A 92 -2.76 0.39 -3.03
C SER A 92 -3.68 -0.25 -2.00
N MET A 93 -3.81 0.33 -0.80
CA MET A 93 -4.74 -0.12 0.23
C MET A 93 -6.10 0.59 0.16
N LEU A 94 -6.25 1.59 -0.72
CA LEU A 94 -7.43 2.45 -0.74
C LEU A 94 -8.47 1.95 -1.73
N THR A 95 -9.72 1.85 -1.27
CA THR A 95 -10.88 1.63 -2.14
C THR A 95 -11.90 2.74 -1.91
N ARG A 96 -12.50 3.26 -3.00
CA ARG A 96 -13.59 4.25 -2.91
C ARG A 96 -14.83 3.62 -2.26
N PHE A 97 -15.66 4.43 -1.62
CA PHE A 97 -16.88 3.96 -0.96
C PHE A 97 -17.87 3.33 -1.92
#